data_AF-A0A3M2DQW2-F1
#
_entry.id   AF-A0A3M2DQW2-F1
#
_cell.length_a   1.000
_cell.length_b   1.000
_cell.length_c   1.000
_cell.angle_alpha   90.00
_cell.angle_beta   90.00
_cell.angle_gamma   90.00
#
_symmetry.space_group_name_H-M   'P 1'
#
loop_
_entity.id
_entity.type
_entity.pdbx_description
1 polymer ?
#
loop_
_entity_poly.entity_id
_entity_poly.type
_entity_poly.pdbx_seq_one_letter_code
_entity_poly.pdbx_strand_id
1 'polypeptide(L)'
;MDTRQIETQPQQASPISGEPASASFLPSYVTPQMLLILLVCGAGIAWSAFSGGGGTNADSGSTGKNAKARAKWAGKKEFASARKLAIKQLNGRSRKSACVWIIRPTTLEFPDEACEFKVYKSGRKQKLPPKTGAIPKESPVVVKGEKHNFYSKFDEKKVAAETIWIPDTQRSVMVVGAPGSGKTFSAIDPMLRAVVEQGYPLILYDFKYPTQTSTIAWYAEQMGYEIRVFAPGFPESDVINLLDFLTGDPQIDAALARQLANTMNK
;
A
#
# COMPACT_ATOMS: atom_id res chain seq x y z
N MET A 1 23.01 -2.23 76.38
CA MET A 1 23.50 -2.56 75.03
C MET A 1 24.54 -3.64 75.20
N ASP A 2 24.17 -4.84 74.76
CA ASP A 2 24.71 -6.13 75.18
C ASP A 2 26.19 -6.33 74.89
N THR A 3 26.90 -6.84 75.91
CA THR A 3 28.22 -7.46 75.78
C THR A 3 28.26 -8.72 76.64
N ARG A 4 28.48 -9.86 75.96
CA ARG A 4 29.05 -11.15 76.37
C ARG A 4 29.05 -11.53 77.86
N GLN A 5 28.54 -12.74 78.14
CA GLN A 5 29.05 -13.62 79.19
C GLN A 5 29.17 -15.05 78.66
N ILE A 6 30.39 -15.59 78.76
CA ILE A 6 30.75 -17.00 78.67
C ILE A 6 31.28 -17.33 80.07
N GLU A 7 30.73 -18.34 80.73
CA GLU A 7 31.41 -18.99 81.86
C GLU A 7 30.97 -20.45 81.96
N THR A 8 31.93 -21.27 82.35
CA THR A 8 32.12 -22.70 82.12
C THR A 8 31.93 -23.55 83.39
N GLN A 9 31.55 -24.83 83.17
CA GLN A 9 31.97 -26.06 83.88
C GLN A 9 31.41 -26.35 85.30
N PRO A 10 31.59 -27.59 85.85
CA PRO A 10 31.86 -28.90 85.23
C PRO A 10 30.97 -30.04 85.82
N GLN A 11 31.03 -31.26 85.28
CA GLN A 11 31.34 -32.44 86.09
C GLN A 11 31.63 -33.69 85.23
N GLN A 12 32.51 -34.51 85.79
CA GLN A 12 33.45 -35.42 85.16
C GLN A 12 33.27 -36.80 85.80
N ALA A 13 33.32 -37.89 85.01
CA ALA A 13 33.93 -39.17 85.39
C ALA A 13 33.75 -40.25 84.30
N SER A 14 34.84 -40.58 83.62
CA SER A 14 35.17 -41.90 83.05
C SER A 14 35.34 -42.95 84.19
N PRO A 15 35.46 -44.30 83.98
CA PRO A 15 36.15 -44.90 82.82
C PRO A 15 35.73 -46.36 82.40
N ILE A 16 36.55 -46.90 81.50
CA ILE A 16 37.01 -48.31 81.31
C ILE A 16 36.29 -49.23 80.30
N SER A 17 37.09 -49.58 79.27
CA SER A 17 37.27 -50.86 78.54
C SER A 17 36.16 -51.47 77.68
N GLY A 18 36.56 -51.82 76.45
CA GLY A 18 36.11 -53.05 75.79
C GLY A 18 35.68 -52.86 74.34
N GLU A 19 36.58 -53.18 73.42
CA GLU A 19 36.42 -53.19 71.96
C GLU A 19 35.60 -54.45 71.48
N PRO A 20 35.40 -54.71 70.16
CA PRO A 20 34.11 -54.62 69.47
C PRO A 20 33.58 -55.96 68.89
N ALA A 21 32.30 -56.03 68.49
CA ALA A 21 31.79 -56.94 67.44
C ALA A 21 30.30 -56.68 67.15
N SER A 22 29.96 -55.95 66.08
CA SER A 22 29.25 -56.45 64.89
C SER A 22 28.01 -57.33 65.13
N ALA A 23 26.82 -56.79 64.83
CA ALA A 23 25.93 -57.30 63.78
C ALA A 23 24.50 -56.75 63.94
N SER A 24 24.12 -55.91 62.98
CA SER A 24 22.81 -55.86 62.31
C SER A 24 21.56 -56.32 63.07
N PHE A 25 20.71 -55.35 63.46
CA PHE A 25 19.26 -55.55 63.58
C PHE A 25 18.52 -54.36 62.94
N LEU A 26 18.03 -54.55 61.71
CA LEU A 26 16.91 -53.77 61.17
C LEU A 26 15.64 -54.62 61.26
N PRO A 27 14.49 -54.03 61.62
CA PRO A 27 13.27 -54.75 61.98
C PRO A 27 12.45 -55.27 60.79
N SER A 28 11.75 -56.36 61.06
CA SER A 28 11.09 -57.35 60.21
C SER A 28 9.80 -56.91 59.50
N TYR A 29 9.71 -55.72 58.90
CA TYR A 29 8.44 -55.22 58.30
C TYR A 29 8.37 -55.12 56.78
N VAL A 30 9.31 -55.69 56.04
CA VAL A 30 9.26 -55.67 54.57
C VAL A 30 8.92 -57.06 54.04
N THR A 31 7.65 -57.28 53.70
CA THR A 31 7.26 -58.49 52.96
C THR A 31 7.63 -58.33 51.47
N PRO A 32 8.08 -59.41 50.79
CA PRO A 32 8.53 -59.35 49.39
C PRO A 32 7.48 -58.80 48.42
N GLN A 33 6.19 -58.94 48.76
CA GLN A 33 5.06 -58.45 47.96
C GLN A 33 4.92 -56.92 48.00
N MET A 34 5.25 -56.25 49.12
CA MET A 34 5.24 -54.78 49.20
C MET A 34 6.36 -54.15 48.37
N LEU A 35 7.53 -54.79 48.32
CA LEU A 35 8.65 -54.32 47.50
C LEU A 35 8.34 -54.42 46.00
N LEU A 36 7.63 -55.49 45.59
CA LEU A 36 7.20 -55.69 44.20
C LEU A 36 6.19 -54.60 43.76
N ILE A 37 5.25 -54.22 44.63
CA ILE A 37 4.25 -53.17 44.35
C ILE A 37 4.93 -51.80 44.20
N LEU A 38 5.92 -51.48 45.03
CA LEU A 38 6.70 -50.24 44.90
C LEU A 38 7.55 -50.21 43.62
N LEU A 39 8.10 -51.35 43.21
CA LEU A 39 8.87 -51.47 41.97
C LEU A 39 7.99 -51.34 40.72
N VAL A 40 6.80 -51.93 40.73
CA VAL A 40 5.81 -51.83 39.63
C VAL A 40 5.24 -50.41 39.52
N CYS A 41 4.94 -49.75 40.64
CA CYS A 41 4.50 -48.36 40.66
C CYS A 41 5.63 -47.40 40.21
N GLY A 42 6.88 -47.65 40.61
CA GLY A 42 8.03 -46.86 40.17
C GLY A 42 8.32 -47.01 38.68
N ALA A 43 8.22 -48.23 38.14
CA ALA A 43 8.39 -48.50 36.71
C ALA A 43 7.26 -47.90 35.87
N GLY A 44 6.02 -47.88 36.37
CA GLY A 44 4.87 -47.25 35.69
C GLY A 44 5.00 -45.73 35.57
N ILE A 45 5.52 -45.06 36.59
CA ILE A 45 5.78 -43.61 36.58
C ILE A 45 6.97 -43.27 35.68
N ALA A 46 8.02 -44.11 35.68
CA ALA A 46 9.15 -43.95 34.77
C ALA A 46 8.73 -44.18 33.31
N TRP A 47 7.89 -45.17 33.03
CA TRP A 47 7.37 -45.42 31.68
C TRP A 47 6.45 -44.30 31.21
N SER A 48 5.55 -43.77 32.05
CA SER A 48 4.70 -42.64 31.66
C SER A 48 5.48 -41.35 31.45
N ALA A 49 6.62 -41.18 32.13
CA ALA A 49 7.53 -40.04 31.93
C ALA A 49 8.40 -40.19 30.68
N PHE A 50 8.73 -41.42 30.27
CA PHE A 50 9.59 -41.69 29.10
C PHE A 50 8.81 -41.96 27.81
N SER A 51 7.59 -42.50 27.86
CA SER A 51 6.77 -42.80 26.68
C SER A 51 5.91 -41.63 26.20
N GLY A 52 6.04 -40.45 26.81
CA GLY A 52 5.40 -39.21 26.35
C GLY A 52 6.18 -38.43 25.29
N GLY A 53 7.38 -38.88 24.92
CA GLY A 53 8.30 -38.16 24.01
C GLY A 53 8.62 -38.97 22.75
N GLY A 54 7.70 -39.03 21.79
CA GLY A 54 7.90 -39.81 20.57
C GLY A 54 6.97 -39.41 19.43
N GLY A 55 6.88 -38.11 19.14
CA GLY A 55 6.14 -37.59 17.99
C GLY A 55 6.91 -36.44 17.37
N THR A 56 7.56 -36.71 16.24
CA THR A 56 8.21 -35.70 15.40
C THR A 56 7.16 -34.71 14.89
N ASN A 57 7.03 -33.57 15.57
CA ASN A 57 6.58 -32.32 14.98
C ASN A 57 7.18 -31.20 15.81
N ALA A 58 8.22 -30.57 15.26
CA ALA A 58 8.80 -29.35 15.78
C ALA A 58 7.82 -28.19 15.54
N ASP A 59 6.74 -28.15 16.32
CA ASP A 59 5.98 -26.94 16.55
C ASP A 59 6.52 -26.28 17.81
N SER A 60 7.21 -25.16 17.62
CA SER A 60 7.69 -24.28 18.67
C SER A 60 6.50 -23.73 19.48
N GLY A 61 6.04 -24.49 20.47
CA GLY A 61 5.10 -24.05 21.49
C GLY A 61 5.84 -23.33 22.60
N SER A 62 5.70 -22.02 22.69
CA SER A 62 6.27 -21.24 23.78
C SER A 62 5.66 -21.68 25.12
N THR A 63 6.46 -22.30 25.96
CA THR A 63 6.19 -22.44 27.39
C THR A 63 6.26 -21.05 28.01
N GLY A 64 5.10 -20.51 28.39
CA GLY A 64 5.01 -19.23 29.09
C GLY A 64 3.55 -18.85 29.28
N LYS A 65 3.20 -18.40 30.49
CA LYS A 65 1.85 -18.06 31.00
C LYS A 65 1.06 -17.01 30.20
N ASN A 66 1.46 -16.69 28.96
CA ASN A 66 0.84 -15.76 28.03
C ASN A 66 0.87 -16.27 26.57
N ALA A 67 0.73 -17.57 26.35
CA ALA A 67 0.51 -18.11 25.01
C ALA A 67 -0.86 -17.65 24.49
N LYS A 68 -0.90 -16.45 23.90
CA LYS A 68 -2.11 -15.92 23.25
C LYS A 68 -2.56 -16.92 22.19
N ALA A 69 -3.81 -17.36 22.26
CA ALA A 69 -4.40 -18.24 21.25
C ALA A 69 -4.20 -17.60 19.87
N ARG A 70 -3.33 -18.19 19.06
CA ARG A 70 -3.20 -17.78 17.65
C ARG A 70 -4.38 -18.39 16.92
N ALA A 71 -5.29 -17.54 16.47
CA ALA A 71 -6.33 -17.92 15.55
C ALA A 71 -5.75 -18.80 14.42
N LYS A 72 -6.35 -19.97 14.19
CA LYS A 72 -5.92 -20.95 13.16
C LYS A 72 -5.81 -20.31 11.75
N TRP A 73 -6.52 -19.20 11.53
CA TRP A 73 -6.57 -18.45 10.27
C TRP A 73 -5.54 -17.31 10.17
N ALA A 74 -4.71 -17.08 11.19
CA ALA A 74 -3.77 -15.95 11.27
C ALA A 74 -2.31 -16.41 11.46
N GLY A 75 -1.94 -17.57 10.93
CA GLY A 75 -0.56 -18.04 10.92
C GLY A 75 0.33 -17.30 9.91
N LYS A 76 1.66 -17.49 10.02
CA LYS A 76 2.63 -16.83 9.14
C LYS A 76 2.42 -17.17 7.66
N LYS A 77 1.95 -18.39 7.36
CA LYS A 77 1.68 -18.87 5.99
C LYS A 77 0.43 -18.19 5.41
N GLU A 78 -0.60 -18.02 6.22
CA GLU A 78 -1.85 -17.33 5.88
C GLU A 78 -1.57 -15.85 5.64
N PHE A 79 -0.78 -15.20 6.50
CA PHE A 79 -0.34 -13.81 6.28
C PHE A 79 0.47 -13.64 4.99
N ALA A 80 1.39 -14.55 4.69
CA ALA A 80 2.15 -14.50 3.44
C ALA A 80 1.25 -14.68 2.21
N SER A 81 0.28 -15.58 2.28
CA SER A 81 -0.69 -15.83 1.21
C SER A 81 -1.65 -14.67 1.02
N ALA A 82 -2.18 -14.11 2.10
CA ALA A 82 -3.01 -12.91 2.09
C ALA A 82 -2.24 -11.70 1.55
N ARG A 83 -0.96 -11.54 1.91
CA ARG A 83 -0.09 -10.47 1.37
C ARG A 83 0.12 -10.63 -0.13
N LYS A 84 0.40 -11.84 -0.61
CA LYS A 84 0.51 -12.12 -2.05
C LYS A 84 -0.79 -11.80 -2.80
N LEU A 85 -1.93 -12.20 -2.24
CA LEU A 85 -3.24 -11.91 -2.81
C LEU A 85 -3.52 -10.40 -2.82
N ALA A 86 -3.23 -9.69 -1.73
CA ALA A 86 -3.41 -8.25 -1.63
C ALA A 86 -2.53 -7.50 -2.64
N ILE A 87 -1.26 -7.87 -2.79
CA ILE A 87 -0.37 -7.29 -3.81
C ILE A 87 -0.92 -7.57 -5.21
N LYS A 88 -1.40 -8.80 -5.47
CA LYS A 88 -2.03 -9.15 -6.75
C LYS A 88 -3.30 -8.34 -7.01
N GLN A 89 -4.14 -8.14 -5.99
CA GLN A 89 -5.37 -7.34 -6.08
C GLN A 89 -5.07 -5.86 -6.32
N LEU A 90 -4.06 -5.31 -5.62
CA LEU A 90 -3.61 -3.93 -5.80
C LEU A 90 -3.04 -3.71 -7.21
N ASN A 91 -2.14 -4.60 -7.67
CA ASN A 91 -1.55 -4.54 -9.01
C ASN A 91 -2.57 -4.82 -10.12
N GLY A 92 -3.64 -5.55 -9.81
CA GLY A 92 -4.76 -5.81 -10.72
C GLY A 92 -5.79 -4.68 -10.78
N ARG A 93 -5.64 -3.60 -10.00
CA ARG A 93 -6.55 -2.45 -10.07
C ARG A 93 -6.32 -1.73 -11.39
N SER A 94 -7.29 -1.87 -12.29
CA SER A 94 -7.42 -1.02 -13.47
C SER A 94 -8.34 0.15 -13.16
N ARG A 95 -7.96 1.35 -13.60
CA ARG A 95 -8.82 2.54 -13.52
C ARG A 95 -9.53 2.74 -14.85
N LYS A 96 -10.65 3.46 -14.81
CA LYS A 96 -11.28 3.96 -16.04
C LYS A 96 -10.33 4.91 -16.76
N SER A 97 -10.38 4.92 -18.09
CA SER A 97 -9.60 5.83 -18.92
C SER A 97 -9.99 7.31 -18.70
N ALA A 98 -11.26 7.59 -18.38
CA ALA A 98 -11.77 8.95 -18.11
C ALA A 98 -11.63 9.35 -16.63
N CYS A 99 -10.44 9.19 -16.06
CA CYS A 99 -10.12 9.53 -14.67
C CYS A 99 -8.93 10.48 -14.64
N VAL A 100 -9.08 11.67 -14.07
CA VAL A 100 -8.01 12.69 -14.02
C VAL A 100 -7.48 12.87 -12.59
N TRP A 101 -6.43 13.65 -12.41
CA TRP A 101 -5.79 13.89 -11.11
C TRP A 101 -5.41 15.35 -10.90
N ILE A 102 -5.30 15.75 -9.63
CA ILE A 102 -4.75 17.06 -9.24
C ILE A 102 -3.24 16.96 -8.97
N ILE A 103 -2.77 15.87 -8.37
CA ILE A 103 -1.34 15.65 -8.13
C ILE A 103 -0.93 14.41 -8.92
N ARG A 104 0.01 14.57 -9.87
CA ARG A 104 0.40 13.47 -10.75
C ARG A 104 0.92 12.28 -9.92
N PRO A 105 0.30 11.09 -10.03
CA PRO A 105 0.79 9.88 -9.38
C PRO A 105 2.17 9.47 -9.94
N THR A 106 3.13 9.23 -9.04
CA THR A 106 4.49 8.80 -9.41
C THR A 106 4.53 7.38 -9.98
N THR A 107 3.57 6.55 -9.61
CA THR A 107 3.43 5.15 -10.06
C THR A 107 2.66 5.01 -11.35
N LEU A 108 2.35 6.11 -12.05
CA LEU A 108 1.52 6.05 -13.25
C LEU A 108 2.36 5.89 -14.50
N GLU A 109 2.19 4.74 -15.15
CA GLU A 109 2.89 4.41 -16.38
C GLU A 109 1.88 4.00 -17.46
N PHE A 110 1.98 4.65 -18.61
CA PHE A 110 1.26 4.19 -19.79
C PHE A 110 2.06 3.09 -20.47
N PRO A 111 1.41 1.97 -20.85
CA PRO A 111 2.08 0.89 -21.56
C PRO A 111 2.73 1.43 -22.83
N ASP A 112 3.96 1.02 -23.11
CA ASP A 112 4.74 1.59 -24.21
C ASP A 112 4.08 1.37 -25.58
N GLU A 113 3.28 0.31 -25.73
CA GLU A 113 2.46 0.05 -26.93
C GLU A 113 1.43 1.15 -27.23
N ALA A 114 0.93 1.82 -26.18
CA ALA A 114 -0.04 2.89 -26.32
C ALA A 114 0.63 4.25 -26.56
N CYS A 115 1.93 4.38 -26.32
CA CYS A 115 2.67 5.63 -26.42
C CYS A 115 3.43 5.73 -27.73
N GLU A 116 3.41 6.92 -28.31
CA GLU A 116 4.26 7.26 -29.44
C GLU A 116 5.54 7.92 -28.97
N PHE A 117 6.57 7.93 -29.82
CA PHE A 117 7.86 8.55 -29.50
C PHE A 117 8.26 9.53 -30.58
N LYS A 118 8.51 10.77 -30.18
CA LYS A 118 9.13 11.78 -31.04
C LYS A 118 10.65 11.60 -31.00
N VAL A 119 11.27 11.35 -32.15
CA VAL A 119 12.73 11.22 -32.28
C VAL A 119 13.30 12.52 -32.83
N TYR A 120 14.17 13.17 -32.06
CA TYR A 120 14.85 14.39 -32.47
C TYR A 120 16.06 14.08 -33.37
N LYS A 121 16.50 15.05 -34.17
CA LYS A 121 17.71 14.94 -35.01
C LYS A 121 18.97 14.56 -34.22
N SER A 122 19.01 14.90 -32.92
CA SER A 122 20.08 14.52 -31.99
C SER A 122 20.05 13.05 -31.54
N GLY A 123 19.06 12.27 -31.98
CA GLY A 123 18.81 10.90 -31.52
C GLY A 123 18.06 10.79 -30.19
N ARG A 124 17.79 11.92 -29.51
CA ARG A 124 16.98 11.94 -28.28
C ARG A 124 15.54 11.49 -28.61
N LYS A 125 15.01 10.57 -27.82
CA LYS A 125 13.60 10.16 -27.88
C LYS A 125 12.81 10.86 -26.78
N GLN A 126 11.63 11.36 -27.11
CA GLN A 126 10.65 11.87 -26.17
C GLN A 126 9.39 11.02 -26.24
N LYS A 127 8.92 10.57 -25.07
CA LYS A 127 7.64 9.87 -24.94
C LYS A 127 6.51 10.87 -25.12
N LEU A 128 5.65 10.63 -26.10
CA LEU A 128 4.43 11.39 -26.33
C LEU A 128 3.29 10.80 -25.48
N PRO A 129 2.20 11.57 -25.27
CA PRO A 129 0.98 11.07 -24.68
C PRO A 129 0.53 9.78 -25.37
N PRO A 130 -0.15 8.89 -24.63
CA PRO A 130 -0.70 7.70 -25.22
C PRO A 130 -1.82 8.05 -26.20
N LYS A 131 -2.21 7.10 -27.04
CA LYS A 131 -3.42 7.22 -27.86
C LYS A 131 -4.65 7.45 -26.96
N THR A 132 -5.56 8.30 -27.42
CA THR A 132 -6.77 8.66 -26.68
C THR A 132 -7.52 7.41 -26.20
N GLY A 133 -7.90 7.41 -24.92
CA GLY A 133 -8.61 6.29 -24.29
C GLY A 133 -7.70 5.16 -23.78
N ALA A 134 -6.38 5.28 -23.91
CA ALA A 134 -5.46 4.35 -23.28
C ALA A 134 -5.67 4.32 -21.75
N ILE A 135 -5.74 3.11 -21.21
CA ILE A 135 -5.91 2.91 -19.78
C ILE A 135 -4.53 2.96 -19.11
N PRO A 136 -4.26 3.93 -18.22
CA PRO A 136 -3.02 3.93 -17.46
C PRO A 136 -2.92 2.67 -16.61
N LYS A 137 -1.73 2.08 -16.56
CA LYS A 137 -1.40 1.03 -15.61
C LYS A 137 -0.64 1.69 -14.46
N GLU A 138 -0.90 1.24 -13.24
CA GLU A 138 0.01 1.57 -12.15
C GLU A 138 1.21 0.65 -12.22
N SER A 139 2.42 1.20 -12.10
CA SER A 139 3.63 0.42 -11.84
C SER A 139 3.33 -0.50 -10.66
N PRO A 140 3.74 -1.79 -10.71
CA PRO A 140 3.41 -2.73 -9.65
C PRO A 140 3.82 -2.17 -8.29
N VAL A 141 2.90 -2.21 -7.33
CA VAL A 141 3.14 -1.75 -5.97
C VAL A 141 4.27 -2.60 -5.39
N VAL A 142 5.48 -2.07 -5.38
CA VAL A 142 6.60 -2.67 -4.67
C VAL A 142 6.40 -2.38 -3.19
N VAL A 143 5.64 -3.24 -2.51
CA VAL A 143 5.61 -3.23 -1.05
C VAL A 143 6.96 -3.73 -0.57
N LYS A 144 7.94 -2.82 -0.43
CA LYS A 144 9.17 -3.10 0.32
C LYS A 144 8.73 -3.63 1.69
N GLY A 145 9.40 -4.68 2.16
CA GLY A 145 9.08 -5.40 3.39
C GLY A 145 9.32 -4.58 4.66
N GLU A 146 9.03 -3.28 4.64
CA GLU A 146 9.00 -2.46 5.83
C GLU A 146 7.81 -2.95 6.66
N LYS A 147 8.13 -3.48 7.83
CA LYS A 147 7.18 -3.56 8.93
C LYS A 147 6.83 -2.11 9.22
N HIS A 148 5.79 -1.57 8.58
CA HIS A 148 5.17 -0.35 9.06
C HIS A 148 4.66 -0.68 10.46
N ASN A 149 5.44 -0.29 11.47
CA ASN A 149 4.93 -0.19 12.81
C ASN A 149 3.73 0.74 12.69
N PHE A 150 2.52 0.21 12.94
CA PHE A 150 1.28 0.98 12.95
C PHE A 150 1.34 2.18 13.92
N TYR A 151 2.37 2.21 14.78
CA TYR A 151 2.76 3.29 15.69
C TYR A 151 3.99 4.11 15.24
N SER A 152 4.30 4.20 13.94
CA SER A 152 5.19 5.27 13.49
C SER A 152 4.42 6.59 13.62
N LYS A 153 4.76 7.37 14.65
CA LYS A 153 4.39 8.79 14.82
C LYS A 153 4.18 9.45 13.46
N PHE A 154 3.04 10.12 13.28
CA PHE A 154 2.83 11.05 12.18
C PHE A 154 4.02 12.01 12.13
N ASP A 155 4.93 11.78 11.18
CA ASP A 155 6.03 12.68 10.91
C ASP A 155 5.48 13.79 10.02
N GLU A 156 5.10 14.91 10.62
CA GLU A 156 4.50 16.08 9.95
C GLU A 156 5.35 16.60 8.77
N LYS A 157 6.64 16.24 8.70
CA LYS A 157 7.59 16.71 7.67
C LYS A 157 7.61 15.89 6.38
N LYS A 158 6.84 14.81 6.26
CA LYS A 158 6.79 13.95 5.06
C LYS A 158 5.37 13.56 4.69
N VAL A 159 4.46 14.53 4.61
CA VAL A 159 3.24 14.32 3.82
C VAL A 159 3.67 14.27 2.36
N ALA A 160 4.03 13.08 1.87
CA ALA A 160 4.11 12.84 0.43
C ALA A 160 2.75 13.25 -0.14
N ALA A 161 2.73 14.26 -1.00
CA ALA A 161 1.50 14.83 -1.51
C ALA A 161 0.66 13.71 -2.15
N GLU A 162 -0.43 13.35 -1.50
CA GLU A 162 -1.26 12.24 -1.95
C GLU A 162 -1.96 12.60 -3.26
N THR A 163 -1.97 11.68 -4.22
CA THR A 163 -2.70 11.87 -5.47
C THR A 163 -4.19 11.97 -5.21
N ILE A 164 -4.76 13.13 -5.49
CA ILE A 164 -6.21 13.32 -5.52
C ILE A 164 -6.71 12.91 -6.90
N TRP A 165 -7.49 11.83 -6.93
CA TRP A 165 -8.13 11.30 -8.13
C TRP A 165 -9.53 11.89 -8.30
N ILE A 166 -9.86 12.29 -9.52
CA ILE A 166 -11.19 12.73 -9.92
C ILE A 166 -11.77 11.67 -10.87
N PRO A 167 -12.49 10.67 -10.33
CA PRO A 167 -13.03 9.59 -11.14
C PRO A 167 -14.17 10.10 -12.02
N ASP A 168 -14.38 9.42 -13.15
CA ASP A 168 -15.58 9.54 -13.98
C ASP A 168 -15.82 10.94 -14.57
N THR A 169 -14.74 11.57 -15.06
CA THR A 169 -14.75 12.96 -15.58
C THR A 169 -15.65 13.14 -16.82
N GLN A 170 -16.04 12.04 -17.47
CA GLN A 170 -17.01 12.01 -18.57
C GLN A 170 -18.39 12.58 -18.20
N ARG A 171 -18.75 12.61 -16.92
CA ARG A 171 -20.03 13.18 -16.43
C ARG A 171 -19.94 14.68 -16.13
N SER A 172 -18.88 15.33 -16.60
CA SER A 172 -18.50 16.70 -16.27
C SER A 172 -18.04 16.86 -14.81
N VAL A 173 -17.23 17.89 -14.57
CA VAL A 173 -16.77 18.29 -13.24
C VAL A 173 -17.04 19.78 -13.08
N MET A 174 -17.66 20.16 -11.97
CA MET A 174 -17.93 21.55 -11.63
C MET A 174 -17.02 22.00 -10.50
N VAL A 175 -16.24 23.07 -10.74
CA VAL A 175 -15.36 23.69 -9.74
C VAL A 175 -15.94 25.02 -9.32
N VAL A 176 -16.29 25.17 -8.03
CA VAL A 176 -16.96 26.36 -7.48
C VAL A 176 -16.11 27.00 -6.39
N GLY A 177 -16.18 28.32 -6.27
CA GLY A 177 -15.46 29.08 -5.24
C GLY A 177 -15.46 30.58 -5.53
N ALA A 178 -15.14 31.40 -4.54
CA ALA A 178 -15.08 32.86 -4.68
C ALA A 178 -13.98 33.31 -5.66
N PRO A 179 -14.07 34.50 -6.27
CA PRO A 179 -12.96 35.09 -7.03
C PRO A 179 -11.68 35.11 -6.18
N GLY A 180 -10.53 34.79 -6.78
CA GLY A 180 -9.24 34.74 -6.08
C GLY A 180 -9.02 33.50 -5.21
N SER A 181 -9.98 32.58 -5.07
CA SER A 181 -9.84 31.37 -4.24
C SER A 181 -8.91 30.29 -4.80
N GLY A 182 -8.17 30.58 -5.88
CA GLY A 182 -7.19 29.66 -6.47
C GLY A 182 -7.76 28.51 -7.31
N LYS A 183 -9.05 28.50 -7.68
CA LYS A 183 -9.69 27.42 -8.49
C LYS A 183 -8.86 26.94 -9.68
N THR A 184 -8.32 27.90 -10.43
CA THR A 184 -7.52 27.64 -11.63
C THR A 184 -6.24 26.87 -11.28
N PHE A 185 -5.49 27.40 -10.33
CA PHE A 185 -4.23 26.81 -9.89
C PHE A 185 -4.40 25.46 -9.17
N SER A 186 -5.41 25.35 -8.30
CA SER A 186 -5.56 24.20 -7.39
C SER A 186 -6.30 23.02 -8.00
N ALA A 187 -7.22 23.24 -8.95
CA ALA A 187 -8.03 22.18 -9.52
C ALA A 187 -8.01 22.16 -11.06
N ILE A 188 -8.29 23.29 -11.73
CA ILE A 188 -8.51 23.31 -13.17
C ILE A 188 -7.22 22.99 -13.94
N ASP A 189 -6.14 23.74 -13.75
CA ASP A 189 -4.89 23.53 -14.50
C ASP A 189 -4.27 22.14 -14.26
N PRO A 190 -4.23 21.62 -13.02
CA PRO A 190 -3.80 20.25 -12.79
C PRO A 190 -4.64 19.21 -13.55
N MET A 191 -5.97 19.35 -13.58
CA MET A 191 -6.84 18.46 -14.35
C MET A 191 -6.60 18.60 -15.85
N LEU A 192 -6.44 19.82 -16.38
CA LEU A 192 -6.12 20.06 -17.79
C LEU A 192 -4.79 19.40 -18.18
N ARG A 193 -3.75 19.53 -17.33
CA ARG A 193 -2.48 18.81 -17.53
C ARG A 193 -2.69 17.30 -17.55
N ALA A 194 -3.49 16.75 -16.65
CA ALA A 194 -3.81 15.32 -16.64
C ALA A 194 -4.50 14.87 -17.94
N VAL A 195 -5.43 15.67 -18.48
CA VAL A 195 -6.10 15.41 -19.77
C VAL A 195 -5.10 15.36 -20.92
N VAL A 196 -4.18 16.32 -20.98
CA VAL A 196 -3.10 16.38 -21.98
C VAL A 196 -2.15 15.19 -21.84
N GLU A 197 -1.74 14.84 -20.61
CA GLU A 197 -0.85 13.69 -20.35
C GLU A 197 -1.48 12.35 -20.73
N GLN A 198 -2.81 12.27 -20.70
CA GLN A 198 -3.60 11.10 -21.08
C GLN A 198 -3.90 11.04 -22.59
N GLY A 199 -3.49 12.03 -23.38
CA GLY A 199 -3.68 12.02 -24.83
C GLY A 199 -5.11 12.33 -25.28
N TYR A 200 -5.92 12.99 -24.44
CA TYR A 200 -7.27 13.42 -24.84
C TYR A 200 -7.23 14.73 -25.63
N PRO A 201 -8.11 14.90 -26.65
CA PRO A 201 -8.32 16.19 -27.26
C PRO A 201 -8.89 17.17 -26.23
N LEU A 202 -8.48 18.44 -26.32
CA LEU A 202 -8.87 19.49 -25.38
C LEU A 202 -9.38 20.71 -26.14
N ILE A 203 -10.58 21.17 -25.78
CA ILE A 203 -11.08 22.50 -26.15
C ILE A 203 -11.05 23.34 -24.87
N LEU A 204 -10.26 24.41 -24.88
CA LEU A 204 -10.11 25.31 -23.74
C LEU A 204 -10.76 26.65 -24.05
N TYR A 205 -11.67 27.08 -23.18
CA TYR A 205 -12.22 28.43 -23.18
C TYR A 205 -11.58 29.24 -22.05
N ASP A 206 -10.82 30.28 -22.39
CA ASP A 206 -10.14 31.15 -21.44
C ASP A 206 -10.71 32.56 -21.47
N PHE A 207 -11.56 32.88 -20.49
CA PHE A 207 -12.15 34.21 -20.35
C PHE A 207 -11.09 35.30 -20.06
N LYS A 208 -9.93 34.93 -19.51
CA LYS A 208 -8.83 35.85 -19.14
C LYS A 208 -7.59 35.60 -20.02
N TYR A 209 -7.84 35.37 -21.30
CA TYR A 209 -6.79 35.20 -22.30
C TYR A 209 -5.74 36.31 -22.20
N PRO A 210 -4.42 36.00 -22.25
CA PRO A 210 -3.80 34.71 -22.58
C PRO A 210 -3.31 33.88 -21.37
N THR A 211 -3.74 34.21 -20.13
CA THR A 211 -3.04 33.72 -18.92
C THR A 211 -3.06 32.19 -18.79
N GLN A 212 -4.25 31.57 -18.85
CA GLN A 212 -4.36 30.13 -18.71
C GLN A 212 -3.93 29.43 -20.00
N THR A 213 -4.34 30.01 -21.14
CA THR A 213 -4.04 29.46 -22.47
C THR A 213 -2.54 29.34 -22.71
N SER A 214 -1.73 30.36 -22.40
CA SER A 214 -0.27 30.31 -22.59
C SER A 214 0.40 29.15 -21.84
N THR A 215 -0.07 28.85 -20.63
CA THR A 215 0.49 27.77 -19.80
C THR A 215 0.11 26.39 -20.34
N ILE A 216 -1.18 26.20 -20.66
CA ILE A 216 -1.69 24.89 -21.10
C ILE A 216 -1.32 24.60 -22.56
N ALA A 217 -1.36 25.60 -23.44
CA ALA A 217 -0.95 25.49 -24.82
C ALA A 217 0.53 25.09 -24.91
N TRP A 218 1.43 25.84 -24.25
CA TRP A 218 2.85 25.47 -24.23
C TRP A 218 3.07 24.04 -23.75
N TYR A 219 2.39 23.64 -22.67
CA TYR A 219 2.49 22.27 -22.15
C TYR A 219 1.99 21.21 -23.14
N ALA A 220 0.86 21.46 -23.83
CA ALA A 220 0.33 20.57 -24.85
C ALA A 220 1.24 20.45 -26.07
N GLU A 221 1.87 21.56 -26.50
CA GLU A 221 2.84 21.56 -27.61
C GLU A 221 4.04 20.67 -27.30
N GLN A 222 4.57 20.77 -26.07
CA GLN A 222 5.66 19.90 -25.61
C GLN A 222 5.23 18.42 -25.64
N MET A 223 3.94 18.15 -25.44
CA MET A 223 3.34 16.82 -25.54
C MET A 223 2.95 16.45 -26.98
N GLY A 224 3.35 17.24 -27.98
CA GLY A 224 3.17 16.92 -29.40
C GLY A 224 1.77 17.19 -29.95
N TYR A 225 0.94 17.93 -29.22
CA TYR A 225 -0.37 18.36 -29.73
C TYR A 225 -0.22 19.42 -30.81
N GLU A 226 -1.10 19.37 -31.80
CA GLU A 226 -1.38 20.52 -32.66
C GLU A 226 -2.25 21.51 -31.89
N ILE A 227 -1.86 22.79 -31.94
CA ILE A 227 -2.54 23.85 -31.22
C ILE A 227 -3.14 24.82 -32.23
N ARG A 228 -4.42 25.09 -32.06
CA ARG A 228 -5.17 26.09 -32.81
C ARG A 228 -5.77 27.07 -31.80
N VAL A 229 -5.61 28.36 -32.05
CA VAL A 229 -6.08 29.41 -31.14
C VAL A 229 -7.07 30.27 -31.89
N PHE A 230 -8.28 30.43 -31.36
CA PHE A 230 -9.25 31.37 -31.91
C PHE A 230 -9.46 32.52 -30.93
N ALA A 231 -8.83 33.66 -31.21
CA ALA A 231 -8.82 34.84 -30.36
C ALA A 231 -8.88 36.12 -31.23
N PRO A 232 -10.05 36.45 -31.82
CA PRO A 232 -10.19 37.58 -32.73
C PRO A 232 -9.61 38.88 -32.16
N GLY A 233 -8.79 39.57 -32.95
CA GLY A 233 -8.08 40.79 -32.54
C GLY A 233 -6.64 40.55 -32.07
N PHE A 234 -6.22 39.29 -31.88
CA PHE A 234 -4.83 38.92 -31.60
C PHE A 234 -4.14 38.35 -32.85
N PRO A 235 -2.81 38.56 -33.02
CA PRO A 235 -2.08 38.12 -34.21
C PRO A 235 -2.00 36.59 -34.35
N GLU A 236 -2.04 35.86 -33.23
CA GLU A 236 -2.04 34.39 -33.19
C GLU A 236 -3.41 33.76 -33.46
N SER A 237 -4.46 34.56 -33.67
CA SER A 237 -5.78 34.04 -33.95
C SER A 237 -5.85 33.36 -35.30
N ASP A 238 -6.24 32.10 -35.29
CA ASP A 238 -6.75 31.40 -36.45
C ASP A 238 -8.08 31.97 -36.92
N VAL A 239 -8.46 31.55 -38.12
CA VAL A 239 -9.77 31.80 -38.71
C VAL A 239 -10.63 30.56 -38.53
N ILE A 240 -11.86 30.75 -38.06
CA ILE A 240 -12.91 29.72 -38.06
C ILE A 240 -13.99 30.17 -39.01
N ASN A 241 -14.15 29.46 -40.13
CA ASN A 241 -15.29 29.63 -41.01
C ASN A 241 -16.30 28.52 -40.72
N LEU A 242 -17.52 28.92 -40.34
CA LEU A 242 -18.58 27.97 -40.00
C LEU A 242 -19.03 27.11 -41.19
N LEU A 243 -18.83 27.61 -42.41
CA LEU A 243 -19.16 26.86 -43.63
C LEU A 243 -18.18 25.71 -43.89
N ASP A 244 -16.98 25.73 -43.30
CA ASP A 244 -15.99 24.65 -43.45
C ASP A 244 -16.46 23.35 -42.77
N PHE A 245 -17.48 23.41 -41.91
CA PHE A 245 -18.11 22.23 -41.31
C PHE A 245 -19.12 21.55 -42.23
N LEU A 246 -19.50 22.16 -43.35
CA LEU A 246 -20.37 21.55 -44.36
C LEU A 246 -19.52 20.67 -45.29
N THR A 247 -19.92 19.42 -45.44
CA THR A 247 -19.20 18.40 -46.23
C THR A 247 -19.48 18.48 -47.73
N GLY A 248 -20.53 19.19 -48.13
CA GLY A 248 -21.06 19.24 -49.49
C GLY A 248 -22.06 18.11 -49.78
N ASP A 249 -22.27 17.17 -48.86
CA ASP A 249 -23.32 16.14 -48.96
C ASP A 249 -24.63 16.66 -48.37
N PRO A 250 -25.68 16.88 -49.21
CA PRO A 250 -26.95 17.41 -48.75
C PRO A 250 -27.64 16.55 -47.68
N GLN A 251 -27.39 15.23 -47.63
CA GLN A 251 -28.05 14.36 -46.65
C GLN A 251 -27.47 14.52 -45.24
N ILE A 252 -26.16 14.76 -45.15
CA ILE A 252 -25.45 14.98 -43.87
C ILE A 252 -25.64 16.43 -43.43
N ASP A 253 -25.52 17.36 -44.38
CA ASP A 253 -25.40 18.79 -44.09
C ASP A 253 -26.74 19.50 -43.84
N ALA A 254 -27.88 18.94 -44.28
CA ALA A 254 -29.18 19.62 -44.14
C ALA A 254 -29.51 20.00 -42.69
N ALA A 255 -29.19 19.13 -41.74
CA ALA A 255 -29.42 19.39 -40.32
C ALA A 255 -28.45 20.47 -39.77
N LEU A 256 -27.17 20.39 -40.13
CA LEU A 256 -26.13 21.33 -39.69
C LEU A 256 -26.36 22.73 -40.28
N ALA A 257 -26.65 22.81 -41.58
CA ALA A 257 -26.99 24.05 -42.29
C ALA A 257 -28.21 24.73 -41.66
N ARG A 258 -29.23 23.96 -41.25
CA ARG A 258 -30.39 24.50 -40.54
C ARG A 258 -30.01 25.08 -39.17
N GLN A 259 -29.16 24.39 -38.41
CA GLN A 259 -28.69 24.90 -37.12
C GLN A 259 -27.85 26.17 -37.28
N LEU A 260 -26.99 26.22 -38.29
CA LEU A 260 -26.21 27.41 -38.64
C LEU A 260 -27.13 28.58 -38.98
N ALA A 261 -28.08 28.39 -39.89
CA ALA A 261 -29.04 29.42 -40.26
C ALA A 261 -29.86 29.93 -39.05
N ASN A 262 -30.29 29.02 -38.18
CA ASN A 262 -31.02 29.39 -36.96
C ASN A 262 -30.15 30.16 -35.95
N THR A 263 -28.85 29.89 -35.90
CA THR A 263 -27.92 30.56 -34.98
C THR A 263 -27.54 31.94 -35.51
N MET A 264 -27.37 32.07 -36.83
CA MET A 264 -27.00 33.33 -37.48
C MET A 264 -28.16 34.33 -37.60
N ASN A 265 -29.40 33.86 -37.66
CA ASN A 265 -30.59 34.72 -37.78
C ASN A 265 -31.20 35.14 -36.43
N LYS A 266 -30.58 34.76 -35.31
CA LYS A 266 -30.95 35.21 -33.97
C LYS A 266 -30.09 36.38 -33.54
#